data_AF-A0A352JQ26-F1
#
_entry.id   AF-A0A352JQ26-F1
#
_cell.length_a   1.000
_cell.length_b   1.000
_cell.length_c   1.000
_cell.angle_alpha   90.00
_cell.angle_beta   90.00
_cell.angle_gamma   90.00
#
_symmetry.space_group_name_H-M   'P 1'
#
loop_
_entity.id
_entity.type
_entity.pdbx_description
1 polymer ?
#
loop_
_entity_poly.entity_id
_entity_poly.type
_entity_poly.pdbx_seq_one_letter_code
_entity_poly.pdbx_strand_id
1 'polypeptide(L)'
;MEDIMRSITPKLAIVLVVLMALTLPSLAENETNLRTIKVTGEAEIKVTPDRVVIMLGVEKNDKIMAEAKRQNEKIVKAATDAAINDGVRNTDISTECFNIAPQYDSHDIFISYQVRKRMVITLNDITKFETLITDLLSSGIENVQSVQFQTTELRKYRD
;
A
#
# COMPACT_ATOMS: atom_id res chain seq x y z
N MET A 1 -7.32 43.43 -79.21
CA MET A 1 -7.43 42.62 -77.97
C MET A 1 -6.07 42.13 -77.45
N GLU A 2 -4.94 42.32 -78.15
CA GLU A 2 -3.61 41.88 -77.69
C GLU A 2 -2.86 42.87 -76.78
N ASP A 3 -3.05 44.19 -76.93
CA ASP A 3 -2.28 45.18 -76.14
C ASP A 3 -2.68 45.27 -74.67
N ILE A 4 -3.94 44.96 -74.34
CA ILE A 4 -4.42 45.01 -72.95
C ILE A 4 -3.84 43.85 -72.14
N MET A 5 -3.71 42.66 -72.73
CA MET A 5 -3.23 41.45 -72.04
C MET A 5 -1.73 41.53 -71.69
N ARG A 6 -0.92 42.14 -72.54
CA ARG A 6 0.55 42.17 -72.41
C ARG A 6 1.06 43.13 -71.32
N SER A 7 0.22 44.06 -70.85
CA SER A 7 0.55 45.01 -69.78
C SER A 7 0.20 44.52 -68.36
N ILE A 8 -0.61 43.47 -68.25
CA ILE A 8 -1.17 42.96 -66.97
C ILE A 8 -0.29 41.84 -66.40
N THR A 9 0.41 41.08 -67.23
CA THR A 9 1.29 39.98 -66.81
C THR A 9 2.44 40.40 -65.87
N PRO A 10 3.18 41.52 -66.07
CA PRO A 10 4.21 41.91 -65.10
C PRO A 10 3.59 42.42 -63.79
N LYS A 11 2.38 43.01 -63.84
CA LYS A 11 1.67 43.49 -62.65
C LYS A 11 1.18 42.33 -61.79
N LEU A 12 0.72 41.24 -62.42
CA LEU A 12 0.29 40.03 -61.72
C LEU A 12 1.47 39.31 -61.04
N ALA A 13 2.64 39.29 -61.67
CA ALA A 13 3.86 38.73 -61.07
C ALA A 13 4.33 39.53 -59.84
N ILE A 14 4.26 40.86 -59.90
CA ILE A 14 4.61 41.73 -58.76
C ILE A 14 3.62 41.52 -57.60
N VAL A 15 2.32 41.39 -57.88
CA VAL A 15 1.32 41.10 -56.86
C VAL A 15 1.57 39.75 -56.19
N LEU A 16 1.99 38.73 -56.95
CA LEU A 16 2.31 37.41 -56.40
C LEU A 16 3.55 37.44 -55.49
N VAL A 17 4.59 38.17 -55.88
CA VAL A 17 5.82 38.33 -55.09
C VAL A 17 5.56 39.13 -53.80
N VAL A 18 4.71 40.17 -53.87
CA VAL A 18 4.28 40.94 -52.69
C VAL A 18 3.45 40.08 -51.75
N LEU A 19 2.57 39.23 -52.28
CA LEU A 19 1.75 38.32 -51.47
C LEU A 19 2.61 37.26 -50.77
N MET A 20 3.68 36.78 -51.43
CA MET A 20 4.63 35.85 -50.83
C MET A 20 5.48 36.52 -49.74
N ALA A 21 5.92 37.76 -49.96
CA ALA A 21 6.68 38.55 -48.97
C ALA A 21 5.87 38.87 -47.71
N LEU A 22 4.54 39.00 -47.82
CA LEU A 22 3.64 39.24 -46.68
C LEU A 22 3.43 38.00 -45.79
N THR A 23 3.80 36.80 -46.24
CA THR A 23 3.67 35.55 -45.45
C THR A 23 4.90 35.20 -44.61
N LEU A 24 6.04 35.87 -44.84
CA LEU A 24 7.30 35.66 -44.11
C LEU A 24 7.23 35.89 -42.58
N PRO A 25 6.48 36.88 -42.02
CA PRO A 25 6.46 37.10 -40.58
C PRO A 25 5.67 36.05 -39.79
N SER A 26 4.98 35.10 -40.45
CA SER A 26 4.27 34.00 -39.80
C SER A 26 5.18 32.88 -39.29
N LEU A 27 6.49 32.92 -39.60
CA LEU A 27 7.51 31.97 -39.12
C LEU A 27 8.29 32.48 -37.90
N ALA A 28 7.93 33.66 -37.37
CA ALA A 28 8.46 34.12 -36.09
C ALA A 28 7.73 33.39 -34.96
N GLU A 29 8.20 32.17 -34.66
CA GLU A 29 7.77 31.41 -33.48
C GLU A 29 8.08 32.22 -32.23
N ASN A 30 7.03 32.74 -31.61
CA ASN A 30 7.13 33.56 -30.42
C ASN A 30 7.36 32.62 -29.23
N GLU A 31 8.59 32.16 -29.05
CA GLU A 31 9.00 31.55 -27.78
C GLU A 31 8.96 32.63 -26.71
N THR A 32 7.78 32.79 -26.09
CA THR A 32 7.64 33.50 -24.84
C THR A 32 8.51 32.78 -23.81
N ASN A 33 9.74 33.27 -23.64
CA ASN A 33 10.63 32.92 -22.55
C ASN A 33 10.01 33.41 -21.24
N LEU A 34 8.98 32.70 -20.76
CA LEU A 34 8.34 32.96 -19.48
C LEU A 34 9.37 32.58 -18.40
N ARG A 35 10.00 33.60 -17.82
CA ARG A 35 10.89 33.42 -16.66
C ARG A 35 10.12 32.74 -15.53
N THR A 36 10.31 31.43 -15.40
CA THR A 36 9.62 30.59 -14.42
C THR A 36 10.64 30.11 -13.42
N ILE A 37 10.34 30.28 -12.13
CA ILE A 37 11.10 29.68 -11.04
C ILE A 37 10.35 28.41 -10.64
N LYS A 38 10.94 27.24 -10.90
CA LYS A 38 10.44 25.98 -10.33
C LYS A 38 11.09 25.76 -8.98
N VAL A 39 10.26 25.58 -7.98
CA VAL A 39 10.68 25.14 -6.64
C VAL A 39 10.06 23.79 -6.35
N THR A 40 10.83 22.94 -5.68
CA THR A 40 10.34 21.70 -5.07
C THR A 40 10.36 21.92 -3.56
N GLY A 41 9.20 21.81 -2.92
CA GLY A 41 9.09 21.83 -1.46
C GLY A 41 8.95 20.41 -0.95
N GLU A 42 9.68 20.07 0.11
CA GLU A 42 9.48 18.86 0.89
C GLU A 42 8.89 19.24 2.26
N ALA A 43 7.95 18.43 2.76
CA ALA A 43 7.37 18.58 4.09
C ALA A 43 7.45 17.25 4.83
N GLU A 44 7.98 17.27 6.05
CA GLU A 44 8.04 16.13 6.96
C GLU A 44 7.18 16.43 8.19
N ILE A 45 6.26 15.52 8.52
CA ILE A 45 5.39 15.66 9.69
C ILE A 45 5.57 14.43 10.58
N LYS A 46 5.95 14.68 11.83
CA LYS A 46 6.08 13.65 12.87
C LYS A 46 4.79 13.59 13.67
N VAL A 47 4.10 12.45 13.61
CA VAL A 47 2.82 12.22 14.30
C VAL A 47 3.00 11.06 15.27
N THR A 48 2.51 11.22 16.49
CA THR A 48 2.45 10.11 17.44
C THR A 48 1.42 9.09 16.96
N PRO A 49 1.77 7.79 16.86
CA PRO A 49 0.80 6.74 16.53
C PRO A 49 -0.36 6.74 17.53
N ASP A 50 -1.55 6.34 17.07
CA ASP A 50 -2.75 6.22 17.91
C ASP A 50 -3.23 4.77 18.08
N ARG A 51 -2.68 3.83 17.29
CA ARG A 51 -2.99 2.40 17.42
C ARG A 51 -1.83 1.52 16.99
N VAL A 52 -1.90 0.25 17.39
CA VAL A 52 -0.97 -0.80 16.98
C VAL A 52 -1.73 -1.95 16.33
N VAL A 53 -1.27 -2.40 15.17
CA VAL A 53 -1.75 -3.63 14.53
C VAL A 53 -0.69 -4.71 14.71
N ILE A 54 -1.08 -5.80 15.36
CA ILE A 54 -0.22 -6.93 15.70
C ILE A 54 -0.68 -8.13 14.89
N MET A 55 0.25 -8.78 14.20
CA MET A 55 0.02 -10.01 13.44
C MET A 55 0.76 -11.15 14.11
N LEU A 56 0.03 -12.21 14.42
CA LEU A 56 0.49 -13.35 15.21
C LEU A 56 0.24 -14.63 14.43
N GLY A 57 1.17 -15.56 14.52
CA GLY A 57 1.07 -16.90 13.94
C GLY A 57 0.97 -17.94 15.04
N VAL A 58 -0.02 -18.83 14.91
CA VAL A 58 -0.14 -20.03 15.75
C VAL A 58 0.03 -21.24 14.86
N GLU A 59 1.05 -22.05 15.14
CA GLU A 59 1.32 -23.29 14.43
C GLU A 59 1.27 -24.46 15.41
N LYS A 60 0.63 -25.57 15.01
CA LYS A 60 0.72 -26.85 15.72
C LYS A 60 0.86 -28.02 14.77
N ASN A 61 1.65 -29.00 15.22
CA ASN A 61 1.98 -30.20 14.48
C ASN A 61 1.54 -31.43 15.27
N ASP A 62 0.81 -32.35 14.65
CA ASP A 62 0.42 -33.62 15.27
C ASP A 62 0.27 -34.70 14.19
N LYS A 63 0.48 -35.98 14.57
CA LYS A 63 0.25 -37.11 13.65
C LYS A 63 -1.22 -37.20 13.23
N ILE A 64 -2.14 -36.70 14.05
CA ILE A 64 -3.58 -36.66 13.76
C ILE A 64 -4.00 -35.22 13.47
N MET A 65 -4.49 -34.96 12.24
CA MET A 65 -4.92 -33.63 11.81
C MET A 65 -5.91 -32.97 12.78
N ALA A 66 -6.87 -33.75 13.30
CA ALA A 66 -7.89 -33.26 14.23
C ALA A 66 -7.28 -32.78 15.56
N GLU A 67 -6.24 -33.45 16.06
CA GLU A 67 -5.56 -33.07 17.30
C GLU A 67 -4.73 -31.80 17.10
N ALA A 68 -3.97 -31.69 15.98
CA ALA A 68 -3.26 -30.46 15.63
C ALA A 68 -4.22 -29.26 15.55
N LYS A 69 -5.38 -29.44 14.92
CA LYS A 69 -6.43 -28.40 14.82
C LYS A 69 -6.99 -28.03 16.19
N ARG A 70 -7.30 -29.02 17.04
CA ARG A 70 -7.85 -28.78 18.39
C ARG A 70 -6.85 -28.02 19.28
N GLN A 71 -5.59 -28.40 19.26
CA GLN A 71 -4.53 -27.73 20.01
C GLN A 71 -4.35 -26.28 19.55
N ASN A 72 -4.33 -26.06 18.23
CA ASN A 72 -4.24 -24.73 17.65
C ASN A 72 -5.45 -23.85 18.07
N GLU A 73 -6.67 -24.40 18.01
CA GLU A 73 -7.90 -23.71 18.44
C GLU A 73 -7.91 -23.35 19.92
N LYS A 74 -7.36 -24.22 20.78
CA LYS A 74 -7.23 -23.94 22.21
C LYS A 74 -6.35 -22.70 22.46
N ILE A 75 -5.23 -22.58 21.75
CA ILE A 75 -4.31 -21.44 21.89
C ILE A 75 -4.94 -20.17 21.34
N VAL A 76 -5.54 -20.23 20.15
CA VAL A 76 -6.24 -19.09 19.56
C VAL A 76 -7.34 -18.56 20.49
N LYS A 77 -8.11 -19.47 21.12
CA LYS A 77 -9.12 -19.07 22.09
C LYS A 77 -8.49 -18.43 23.32
N ALA A 78 -7.44 -19.02 23.89
CA ALA A 78 -6.75 -18.46 25.05
C ALA A 78 -6.17 -17.06 24.75
N ALA A 79 -5.58 -16.87 23.56
CA ALA A 79 -5.07 -15.58 23.11
C ALA A 79 -6.18 -14.55 22.90
N THR A 80 -7.33 -14.97 22.37
CA THR A 80 -8.51 -14.11 22.20
C THR A 80 -9.04 -13.66 23.56
N ASP A 81 -9.15 -14.59 24.51
CA ASP A 81 -9.61 -14.31 25.87
C ASP A 81 -8.62 -13.34 26.58
N ALA A 82 -7.31 -13.54 26.43
CA ALA A 82 -6.28 -12.63 26.96
C ALA A 82 -6.39 -11.22 26.35
N ALA A 83 -6.51 -11.11 25.03
CA ALA A 83 -6.65 -9.81 24.37
C ALA A 83 -7.91 -9.05 24.82
N ILE A 84 -9.02 -9.76 25.03
CA ILE A 84 -10.27 -9.16 25.54
C ILE A 84 -10.07 -8.66 26.98
N ASN A 85 -9.37 -9.40 27.84
CA ASN A 85 -9.07 -8.99 29.21
C ASN A 85 -8.22 -7.71 29.26
N ASP A 86 -7.32 -7.53 28.29
CA ASP A 86 -6.51 -6.31 28.15
C ASP A 86 -7.30 -5.13 27.58
N GLY A 87 -8.56 -5.35 27.19
CA GLY A 87 -9.47 -4.31 26.71
C GLY A 87 -9.49 -4.16 25.18
N VAL A 88 -8.99 -5.15 24.44
CA VAL A 88 -9.21 -5.22 23.00
C VAL A 88 -10.66 -5.64 22.75
N ARG A 89 -11.36 -4.90 21.88
CA ARG A 89 -12.73 -5.26 21.51
C ARG A 89 -12.72 -6.48 20.59
N ASN A 90 -13.74 -7.32 20.69
CA ASN A 90 -13.87 -8.48 19.81
C ASN A 90 -13.89 -8.11 18.30
N THR A 91 -14.38 -6.92 17.95
CA THR A 91 -14.36 -6.40 16.57
C THR A 91 -12.96 -6.08 16.06
N ASP A 92 -12.01 -5.85 16.97
CA ASP A 92 -10.63 -5.50 16.65
C ASP A 92 -9.72 -6.75 16.61
N ILE A 93 -10.30 -7.94 16.81
CA ILE A 93 -9.63 -9.24 16.74
C ILE A 93 -10.15 -9.99 15.52
N SER A 94 -9.23 -10.40 14.64
CA SER A 94 -9.53 -11.20 13.46
C SER A 94 -8.66 -12.45 13.47
N THR A 95 -9.28 -13.61 13.24
CA THR A 95 -8.55 -14.88 13.12
C THR A 95 -8.86 -15.53 11.79
N GLU A 96 -7.81 -15.94 11.08
CA GLU A 96 -7.88 -16.56 9.77
C GLU A 96 -7.15 -17.91 9.79
N CYS A 97 -7.76 -18.94 9.22
CA CYS A 97 -7.07 -20.19 8.96
C CYS A 97 -6.30 -20.06 7.65
N PHE A 98 -4.97 -20.15 7.71
CA PHE A 98 -4.12 -19.85 6.57
C PHE A 98 -3.63 -21.11 5.85
N ASN A 99 -3.32 -22.19 6.57
CA ASN A 99 -2.83 -23.41 5.94
C ASN A 99 -2.98 -24.66 6.82
N ILE A 100 -3.35 -25.79 6.20
CA ILE A 100 -3.26 -27.13 6.80
C ILE A 100 -2.56 -28.02 5.78
N ALA A 101 -1.42 -28.59 6.12
CA ALA A 101 -0.64 -29.42 5.21
C ALA A 101 0.01 -30.61 5.92
N PRO A 102 0.11 -31.79 5.28
CA PRO A 102 0.99 -32.84 5.75
C PRO A 102 2.46 -32.42 5.59
N GLN A 103 3.30 -32.90 6.50
CA GLN A 103 4.75 -32.74 6.52
C GLN A 103 5.38 -34.10 6.25
N TYR A 104 6.38 -34.11 5.35
CA TYR A 104 7.14 -35.30 4.97
C TYR A 104 8.63 -35.06 5.24
N ASP A 105 9.38 -36.12 5.48
CA ASP A 105 10.83 -36.05 5.61
C ASP A 105 11.53 -36.03 4.24
N SER A 106 12.87 -36.04 4.24
CA SER A 106 13.67 -36.06 3.02
C SER A 106 13.52 -37.32 2.16
N HIS A 107 12.86 -38.37 2.68
CA HIS A 107 12.62 -39.65 2.02
C HIS A 107 11.13 -39.84 1.67
N ASP A 108 10.35 -38.75 1.65
CA ASP A 108 8.90 -38.74 1.41
C ASP A 108 8.08 -39.56 2.43
N ILE A 109 8.62 -39.76 3.63
CA ILE A 109 7.91 -40.44 4.72
C ILE A 109 7.11 -39.42 5.51
N PHE A 110 5.81 -39.68 5.70
CA PHE A 110 4.92 -38.82 6.47
C PHE A 110 5.39 -38.64 7.92
N ILE A 111 5.49 -37.39 8.37
CA ILE A 111 5.88 -37.00 9.74
C ILE A 111 4.64 -36.63 10.56
N SER A 112 3.90 -35.61 10.13
CA SER A 112 2.78 -35.02 10.88
C SER A 112 1.91 -34.11 10.01
N TYR A 113 0.75 -33.70 10.51
CA TYR A 113 -0.03 -32.59 9.96
C TYR A 113 0.32 -31.29 10.67
N GLN A 114 0.62 -30.27 9.87
CA GLN A 114 0.88 -28.92 10.31
C GLN A 114 -0.35 -28.04 10.08
N VAL A 115 -0.84 -27.43 11.15
CA VAL A 115 -1.96 -26.49 11.13
C VAL A 115 -1.45 -25.10 11.51
N ARG A 116 -1.61 -24.15 10.59
CA ARG A 116 -1.30 -22.72 10.79
C ARG A 116 -2.55 -21.86 10.78
N LYS A 117 -2.69 -21.05 11.82
CA LYS A 117 -3.65 -19.94 11.88
C LYS A 117 -2.92 -18.64 12.11
N ARG A 118 -3.52 -17.56 11.60
CA ARG A 118 -3.06 -16.19 11.80
C ARG A 118 -4.10 -15.45 12.62
N MET A 119 -3.64 -14.67 13.57
CA MET A 119 -4.47 -13.78 14.36
C MET A 119 -3.97 -12.34 14.15
N VAL A 120 -4.88 -11.42 13.88
CA VAL A 120 -4.61 -10.00 13.73
C VAL A 120 -5.36 -9.28 14.83
N ILE A 121 -4.64 -8.47 15.59
CA ILE A 121 -5.17 -7.71 16.72
C ILE A 121 -4.90 -6.24 16.48
N THR A 122 -5.94 -5.42 16.57
CA THR A 122 -5.81 -3.96 16.54
C THR A 122 -6.00 -3.42 17.95
N LEU A 123 -4.95 -2.83 18.51
CA LEU A 123 -4.94 -2.20 19.82
C LEU A 123 -5.02 -0.68 19.66
N ASN A 124 -6.10 -0.06 20.14
CA ASN A 124 -6.29 1.39 20.10
C ASN A 124 -5.64 2.12 21.28
N ASP A 125 -5.26 1.41 22.35
CA ASP A 125 -4.57 1.98 23.50
C ASP A 125 -3.13 1.46 23.52
N ILE A 126 -2.21 2.23 22.93
CA ILE A 126 -0.80 1.87 22.79
C ILE A 126 -0.14 1.63 24.16
N THR A 127 -0.61 2.26 25.23
CA THR A 127 -0.02 2.13 26.57
C THR A 127 -0.11 0.70 27.11
N LYS A 128 -1.08 -0.08 26.61
CA LYS A 128 -1.29 -1.48 26.98
C LYS A 128 -0.51 -2.47 26.13
N PHE A 129 0.25 -2.01 25.14
CA PHE A 129 0.95 -2.87 24.19
C PHE A 129 1.87 -3.89 24.87
N GLU A 130 2.67 -3.45 25.86
CA GLU A 130 3.62 -4.31 26.56
C GLU A 130 2.93 -5.41 27.37
N THR A 131 1.84 -5.08 28.06
CA THR A 131 1.02 -6.05 28.79
C THR A 131 0.36 -7.02 27.81
N LEU A 132 -0.27 -6.50 26.76
CA LEU A 132 -0.95 -7.31 25.75
C LEU A 132 -0.02 -8.32 25.08
N ILE A 133 1.17 -7.89 24.64
CA ILE A 133 2.10 -8.81 23.96
C ILE A 133 2.61 -9.89 24.92
N THR A 134 2.83 -9.55 26.20
CA THR A 134 3.28 -10.50 27.23
C THR A 134 2.21 -11.56 27.51
N ASP A 135 0.95 -11.15 27.63
CA ASP A 135 -0.16 -12.06 27.91
C ASP A 135 -0.49 -12.94 26.69
N LEU A 136 -0.38 -12.38 25.48
CA LEU A 136 -0.49 -13.14 24.23
C LEU A 136 0.59 -14.21 24.10
N LEU A 137 1.85 -13.89 24.40
CA LEU A 137 2.93 -14.88 24.39
C LEU A 137 2.71 -15.95 25.48
N SER A 138 2.26 -15.54 26.67
CA SER A 138 1.93 -16.45 27.77
C SER A 138 0.75 -17.38 27.46
N SER A 139 -0.14 -16.98 26.54
CA SER A 139 -1.25 -17.82 26.05
C SER A 139 -0.79 -18.98 25.12
N GLY A 140 0.48 -19.01 24.74
CA GLY A 140 1.08 -20.05 23.91
C GLY A 140 1.23 -19.67 22.43
N ILE A 141 1.17 -18.37 22.10
CA ILE A 141 1.56 -17.88 20.79
C ILE A 141 3.08 -17.97 20.65
N GLU A 142 3.54 -18.63 19.60
CA GLU A 142 4.97 -18.88 19.37
C GLU A 142 5.61 -17.87 18.42
N ASN A 143 4.82 -17.24 17.55
CA ASN A 143 5.34 -16.42 16.47
C ASN A 143 4.62 -15.07 16.36
N VAL A 144 5.38 -14.00 16.52
CA VAL A 144 4.94 -12.62 16.22
C VAL A 144 5.45 -12.27 14.81
N GLN A 145 4.53 -12.16 13.86
CA GLN A 145 4.86 -11.95 12.45
C GLN A 145 5.16 -10.48 12.15
N SER A 146 4.36 -9.56 12.70
CA SER A 146 4.58 -8.12 12.52
C SER A 146 3.92 -7.29 13.60
N VAL A 147 4.52 -6.15 13.93
CA VAL A 147 3.94 -5.10 14.77
C VAL A 147 4.01 -3.80 13.99
N GLN A 148 2.87 -3.14 13.79
CA GLN A 148 2.77 -1.91 13.03
C GLN A 148 2.09 -0.83 13.85
N PHE A 149 2.84 0.23 14.16
CA PHE A 149 2.29 1.43 14.78
C PHE A 149 1.69 2.30 13.68
N GLN A 150 0.41 2.66 13.83
CA GLN A 150 -0.34 3.42 12.83
C GLN A 150 -0.94 4.67 13.48
N THR A 151 -1.20 5.69 12.66
CA THR A 151 -2.02 6.84 13.02
C THR A 151 -3.23 6.92 12.10
N THR A 152 -4.43 7.09 12.66
CA THR A 152 -5.66 7.30 11.88
C THR A 152 -5.72 8.71 11.28
N GLU A 153 -4.90 9.65 11.76
CA GLU A 153 -4.85 11.04 11.29
C GLU A 153 -3.98 11.27 10.04
N LEU A 154 -3.44 10.22 9.40
CA LEU A 154 -2.57 10.36 8.21
C LEU A 154 -3.12 11.29 7.13
N ARG A 155 -4.45 11.32 6.97
CA ARG A 155 -5.11 12.12 5.93
C ARG A 155 -5.19 13.61 6.26
N LYS A 156 -5.19 13.99 7.54
CA LYS A 156 -5.22 15.38 8.00
C LYS A 156 -3.89 16.12 7.81
N TYR A 157 -2.80 15.36 7.66
CA TYR A 157 -1.45 15.89 7.46
C TYR A 157 -0.98 15.80 6.01
N ARG A 158 -1.78 15.19 5.13
CA ARG A 158 -1.44 14.98 3.71
C ARG A 158 -2.11 16.00 2.78
N ASP A 159 -3.17 16.65 3.26
CA ASP A 159 -3.94 17.69 2.57
C ASP A 159 -3.66 19.05 3.21
#